data_AF-A0A2D5S508-F1
#
_entry.id   AF-A0A2D5S508-F1
#
_cell.length_a   1.000
_cell.length_b   1.000
_cell.length_c   1.000
_cell.angle_alpha   90.00
_cell.angle_beta   90.00
_cell.angle_gamma   90.00
#
_symmetry.space_group_name_H-M   'P 1'
#
loop_
_entity.id
_entity.type
_entity.pdbx_description
1 polymer ?
#
loop_
_entity_poly.entity_id
_entity_poly.type
_entity_poly.pdbx_seq_one_letter_code
_entity_poly.pdbx_strand_id
1 'polypeptide(L)'
;MRHDDGVETILEAKRRRRSDSIELLRSAAMKRGEDGDLGLWSLVYDLEQAPITTNLEQLAEIGMSFPDERVLEEEMIPKLVKEVVDGLASIDVFLLHTDHLDDRELLRTLRDRVLREPVRDIPPGVGSREWIDLAGGDDRSAFLAVHADDLDRSTAADEGELVPDRLPRRANRDRSLPRPPAG
;
A
#
# COMPACT_ATOMS: atom_id res chain seq x y z
N MET A 1 -1.85 -24.81 8.75
CA MET A 1 -2.83 -24.53 7.68
C MET A 1 -4.25 -24.43 8.27
N ARG A 2 -4.45 -23.44 9.16
CA ARG A 2 -5.73 -23.08 9.82
C ARG A 2 -5.88 -21.56 10.03
N HIS A 3 -4.86 -20.77 9.64
CA HIS A 3 -4.85 -19.32 9.80
C HIS A 3 -5.52 -18.61 8.62
N ASP A 4 -5.42 -19.18 7.40
CA ASP A 4 -5.95 -18.55 6.17
C ASP A 4 -7.49 -18.49 6.14
N ASP A 5 -8.19 -19.51 6.63
CA ASP A 5 -9.67 -19.55 6.61
C ASP A 5 -10.30 -18.39 7.41
N GLY A 6 -9.65 -17.97 8.51
CA GLY A 6 -10.10 -16.87 9.35
C GLY A 6 -9.90 -15.50 8.69
N VAL A 7 -8.74 -15.31 8.05
CA VAL A 7 -8.43 -14.07 7.30
C VAL A 7 -9.38 -13.92 6.13
N GLU A 8 -9.57 -14.95 5.32
CA GLU A 8 -10.47 -14.89 4.17
C GLU A 8 -11.91 -14.59 4.59
N THR A 9 -12.38 -15.16 5.70
CA THR A 9 -13.70 -14.83 6.25
C THR A 9 -13.87 -13.33 6.56
N ILE A 10 -12.84 -12.69 7.12
CA ILE A 10 -12.84 -11.25 7.42
C ILE A 10 -12.91 -10.44 6.12
N LEU A 11 -12.07 -10.79 5.14
CA LEU A 11 -11.98 -10.08 3.87
C LEU A 11 -13.26 -10.26 3.02
N GLU A 12 -13.85 -11.45 3.00
CA GLU A 12 -15.14 -11.72 2.36
C GLU A 12 -16.27 -10.89 2.98
N ALA A 13 -16.29 -10.77 4.32
CA ALA A 13 -17.27 -9.95 5.01
C ALA A 13 -17.13 -8.46 4.65
N LYS A 14 -15.90 -7.95 4.49
CA LYS A 14 -15.65 -6.60 3.97
C LYS A 14 -16.12 -6.45 2.53
N ARG A 15 -15.78 -7.38 1.63
CA ARG A 15 -16.23 -7.37 0.23
C ARG A 15 -17.75 -7.32 0.12
N ARG A 16 -18.46 -8.13 0.92
CA ARG A 16 -19.93 -8.14 0.96
C ARG A 16 -20.50 -6.80 1.41
N ARG A 17 -19.99 -6.25 2.53
CA ARG A 17 -20.43 -4.92 3.01
C ARG A 17 -20.24 -3.82 1.97
N ARG A 18 -19.11 -3.83 1.26
CA ARG A 18 -18.84 -2.93 0.14
C ARG A 18 -19.86 -3.12 -0.99
N SER A 19 -20.06 -4.35 -1.46
CA SER A 19 -21.04 -4.65 -2.53
C SER A 19 -22.46 -4.22 -2.18
N ASP A 20 -22.91 -4.47 -0.94
CA ASP A 20 -24.23 -4.08 -0.47
C ASP A 20 -24.40 -2.55 -0.45
N SER A 21 -23.36 -1.82 -0.03
CA SER A 21 -23.36 -0.35 -0.01
C SER A 21 -23.39 0.24 -1.42
N ILE A 22 -22.63 -0.32 -2.35
CA ILE A 22 -22.61 0.11 -3.76
C ILE A 22 -23.98 -0.10 -4.40
N GLU A 23 -24.60 -1.26 -4.18
CA GLU A 23 -25.93 -1.54 -4.74
C GLU A 23 -27.00 -0.60 -4.17
N LEU A 24 -26.90 -0.22 -2.89
CA LEU A 24 -27.77 0.79 -2.30
C LEU A 24 -27.62 2.16 -2.99
N LEU A 25 -26.39 2.61 -3.22
CA LEU A 25 -26.12 3.89 -3.90
C LEU A 25 -26.63 3.87 -5.34
N ARG A 26 -26.30 2.81 -6.07
CA ARG A 26 -26.75 2.59 -7.45
C ARG A 26 -28.27 2.56 -7.55
N SER A 27 -28.94 1.77 -6.71
CA SER A 27 -30.40 1.70 -6.66
C SER A 27 -31.05 3.05 -6.33
N ALA A 28 -30.45 3.84 -5.44
CA ALA A 28 -30.94 5.18 -5.12
C ALA A 28 -30.77 6.15 -6.31
N ALA A 29 -29.66 6.08 -7.03
CA ALA A 29 -29.38 6.88 -8.21
C ALA A 29 -30.33 6.58 -9.37
N MET A 30 -30.57 5.30 -9.65
CA MET A 30 -31.53 4.88 -10.67
C MET A 30 -32.95 5.41 -10.39
N LYS A 31 -33.37 5.47 -9.11
CA LYS A 31 -34.66 6.07 -8.72
C LYS A 31 -34.73 7.57 -8.97
N ARG A 32 -33.59 8.27 -9.01
CA ARG A 32 -33.49 9.69 -9.38
C ARG A 32 -33.34 9.91 -10.89
N GLY A 33 -33.29 8.84 -11.69
CA GLY A 33 -33.09 8.91 -13.14
C GLY A 33 -31.63 9.10 -13.57
N GLU A 34 -30.67 8.85 -12.68
CA GLU A 34 -29.23 8.88 -12.97
C GLU A 34 -28.74 7.56 -13.58
N ASP A 35 -27.50 7.55 -14.08
CA ASP A 35 -26.85 6.35 -14.63
C ASP A 35 -26.75 5.25 -13.56
N GLY A 36 -27.01 4.00 -13.96
CA GLY A 36 -26.95 2.80 -13.13
C GLY A 36 -25.66 1.99 -13.32
N ASP A 37 -24.63 2.54 -13.96
CA ASP A 37 -23.34 1.87 -14.16
C ASP A 37 -22.68 1.46 -12.84
N LEU A 38 -22.37 0.17 -12.71
CA LEU A 38 -21.81 -0.39 -11.47
C LEU A 38 -20.37 0.08 -11.22
N GLY A 39 -19.59 0.30 -12.28
CA GLY A 39 -18.21 0.78 -12.17
C GLY A 39 -18.16 2.20 -11.60
N LEU A 40 -19.01 3.09 -12.10
CA LEU A 40 -19.19 4.44 -11.59
C LEU A 40 -19.52 4.44 -10.10
N TRP A 41 -20.57 3.70 -9.69
CA TRP A 41 -20.98 3.68 -8.28
C TRP A 41 -20.00 2.96 -7.36
N SER A 42 -19.19 2.05 -7.89
CA SER A 42 -18.05 1.47 -7.16
C SER A 42 -16.98 2.53 -6.87
N LEU A 43 -16.62 3.35 -7.86
CA LEU A 43 -15.68 4.46 -7.68
C LEU A 43 -16.21 5.51 -6.69
N VAL A 44 -17.49 5.89 -6.82
CA VAL A 44 -18.13 6.84 -5.89
C VAL A 44 -18.07 6.30 -4.46
N TYR A 45 -18.43 5.03 -4.23
CA TYR A 45 -18.34 4.45 -2.90
C TYR A 45 -16.90 4.47 -2.38
N ASP A 46 -15.95 3.94 -3.14
CA ASP A 46 -14.56 3.79 -2.70
C ASP A 46 -13.89 5.13 -2.40
N LEU A 47 -14.12 6.15 -3.23
CA LEU A 47 -13.49 7.46 -3.10
C LEU A 47 -14.16 8.34 -2.06
N GLU A 48 -15.47 8.23 -1.87
CA GLU A 48 -16.24 9.19 -1.05
C GLU A 48 -16.76 8.59 0.26
N GLN A 49 -17.19 7.31 0.26
CA GLN A 49 -17.97 6.74 1.35
C GLN A 49 -17.33 5.56 2.09
N ALA A 50 -16.35 4.88 1.49
CA ALA A 50 -15.67 3.78 2.16
C ALA A 50 -15.06 4.28 3.49
N PRO A 51 -15.16 3.52 4.60
CA PRO A 51 -14.65 3.94 5.89
C PRO A 51 -13.18 4.36 5.82
N ILE A 52 -12.78 5.31 6.67
CA ILE A 52 -11.36 5.65 6.84
C ILE A 52 -10.76 4.73 7.90
N THR A 53 -9.56 4.23 7.63
CA THR A 53 -8.73 3.41 8.52
C THR A 53 -7.26 3.70 8.26
N THR A 54 -6.35 2.82 8.68
CA THR A 54 -4.92 2.85 8.38
C THR A 54 -4.47 1.46 7.95
N ASN A 55 -3.39 1.37 7.16
CA ASN A 55 -2.80 0.08 6.80
C ASN A 55 -2.33 -0.71 8.04
N LEU A 56 -1.96 -0.03 9.13
CA LEU A 56 -1.68 -0.66 10.42
C LEU A 56 -2.89 -1.38 11.02
N GLU A 57 -4.06 -0.72 11.03
CA GLU A 57 -5.31 -1.32 11.52
C GLU A 57 -5.77 -2.47 10.62
N GLN A 58 -5.70 -2.32 9.30
CA GLN A 58 -6.04 -3.39 8.36
C GLN A 58 -5.15 -4.63 8.54
N LEU A 59 -3.85 -4.44 8.74
CA LEU A 59 -2.92 -5.55 9.05
C LEU A 59 -3.24 -6.20 10.40
N ALA A 60 -3.60 -5.41 11.41
CA ALA A 60 -4.00 -5.94 12.71
C ALA A 60 -5.28 -6.80 12.64
N GLU A 61 -6.24 -6.43 11.80
CA GLU A 61 -7.47 -7.20 11.59
C GLU A 61 -7.21 -8.59 11.00
N ILE A 62 -6.18 -8.73 10.15
CA ILE A 62 -5.76 -10.03 9.61
C ILE A 62 -4.77 -10.78 10.53
N GLY A 63 -4.60 -10.32 11.77
CA GLY A 63 -3.84 -11.00 12.82
C GLY A 63 -2.34 -10.66 12.83
N MET A 64 -1.90 -9.64 12.10
CA MET A 64 -0.53 -9.16 12.21
C MET A 64 -0.35 -8.36 13.50
N SER A 65 0.81 -8.51 14.14
CA SER A 65 1.20 -7.71 15.30
C SER A 65 2.56 -7.08 15.06
N PHE A 66 2.71 -5.84 15.51
CA PHE A 66 3.96 -5.10 15.42
C PHE A 66 4.62 -5.09 16.79
N PRO A 67 5.75 -5.78 16.97
CA PRO A 67 6.45 -5.76 18.24
C PRO A 67 7.05 -4.37 18.50
N ASP A 68 7.28 -4.04 19.77
CA ASP A 68 8.04 -2.84 20.13
C ASP A 68 9.48 -2.99 19.64
N GLU A 69 9.99 -2.01 18.88
CA GLU A 69 11.33 -2.09 18.31
C GLU A 69 12.43 -2.03 19.38
N ARG A 70 12.14 -1.45 20.55
CA ARG A 70 13.11 -1.40 21.66
C ARG A 70 13.48 -2.79 22.18
N VAL A 71 12.65 -3.78 21.88
CA VAL A 71 12.87 -5.18 22.25
C VAL A 71 13.13 -6.08 21.03
N LEU A 72 13.23 -5.51 19.81
CA LEU A 72 13.56 -6.30 18.63
C LEU A 72 15.06 -6.57 18.57
N GLU A 73 15.41 -7.85 18.50
CA GLU A 73 16.75 -8.31 18.16
C GLU A 73 17.06 -7.95 16.69
N GLU A 74 18.31 -7.55 16.39
CA GLU A 74 18.73 -7.12 15.04
C GLU A 74 18.46 -8.21 13.99
N GLU A 75 18.66 -9.47 14.38
CA GLU A 75 18.50 -10.65 13.54
C GLU A 75 17.03 -10.88 13.13
N MET A 76 16.08 -10.30 13.87
CA MET A 76 14.65 -10.44 13.61
C MET A 76 14.09 -9.35 12.69
N ILE A 77 14.82 -8.25 12.49
CA ILE A 77 14.35 -7.11 11.68
C ILE A 77 14.07 -7.51 10.23
N PRO A 78 14.97 -8.21 9.51
CA PRO A 78 14.71 -8.58 8.11
C PRO A 78 13.48 -9.47 7.97
N LYS A 79 13.26 -10.36 8.95
CA LYS A 79 12.10 -11.25 8.98
C LYS A 79 10.81 -10.44 9.17
N LEU A 80 10.80 -9.50 10.11
CA LEU A 80 9.64 -8.65 10.35
C LEU A 80 9.34 -7.74 9.16
N VAL A 81 10.36 -7.15 8.52
CA VAL A 81 10.20 -6.40 7.27
C VAL A 81 9.50 -7.25 6.21
N LYS A 82 9.97 -8.49 6.04
CA LYS A 82 9.35 -9.43 5.09
C LYS A 82 7.89 -9.71 5.44
N GLU A 83 7.59 -10.00 6.71
CA GLU A 83 6.23 -10.27 7.18
C GLU A 83 5.30 -9.09 6.89
N VAL A 84 5.73 -7.85 7.19
CA VAL A 84 4.97 -6.63 6.92
C VAL A 84 4.72 -6.43 5.41
N VAL A 85 5.75 -6.62 4.59
CA VAL A 85 5.66 -6.50 3.13
C VAL A 85 4.70 -7.54 2.54
N ASP A 86 4.78 -8.78 3.00
CA ASP A 86 3.86 -9.85 2.57
C ASP A 86 2.42 -9.56 3.04
N GLY A 87 2.25 -9.03 4.27
CA GLY A 87 0.95 -8.64 4.81
C GLY A 87 0.30 -7.52 4.01
N LEU A 88 1.05 -6.47 3.67
CA LEU A 88 0.57 -5.39 2.80
C LEU A 88 0.10 -5.96 1.45
N ALA A 89 0.88 -6.85 0.85
CA ALA A 89 0.51 -7.48 -0.40
C ALA A 89 -0.78 -8.33 -0.30
N SER A 90 -1.04 -8.95 0.85
CA SER A 90 -2.29 -9.71 1.08
C SER A 90 -3.55 -8.84 1.13
N ILE A 91 -3.39 -7.53 1.35
CA ILE A 91 -4.45 -6.52 1.30
C ILE A 91 -4.36 -5.63 0.06
N ASP A 92 -3.70 -6.10 -1.02
CA ASP A 92 -3.55 -5.39 -2.30
C ASP A 92 -2.80 -4.04 -2.20
N VAL A 93 -1.93 -3.89 -1.19
CA VAL A 93 -1.03 -2.74 -0.99
C VAL A 93 0.41 -3.16 -1.32
N PHE A 94 1.08 -2.43 -2.21
CA PHE A 94 2.41 -2.78 -2.72
C PHE A 94 3.40 -1.65 -2.51
N LEU A 95 4.63 -1.97 -2.08
CA LEU A 95 5.69 -0.99 -1.93
C LEU A 95 6.50 -0.81 -3.23
N LEU A 96 7.01 0.40 -3.45
CA LEU A 96 7.96 0.75 -4.50
C LEU A 96 9.17 1.50 -3.92
N HIS A 97 10.30 1.37 -4.59
CA HIS A 97 11.53 2.14 -4.36
C HIS A 97 12.02 2.13 -2.91
N THR A 98 12.27 0.94 -2.36
CA THR A 98 12.70 0.78 -0.96
C THR A 98 14.20 0.61 -0.79
N ASP A 99 14.93 0.29 -1.86
CA ASP A 99 16.37 -0.07 -1.83
C ASP A 99 17.29 1.04 -1.28
N HIS A 100 16.81 2.28 -1.13
CA HIS A 100 17.55 3.38 -0.49
C HIS A 100 17.58 3.31 1.05
N LEU A 101 16.76 2.46 1.67
CA LEU A 101 16.70 2.22 3.12
C LEU A 101 17.31 0.86 3.47
N ASP A 102 18.00 0.74 4.60
CA ASP A 102 18.25 -0.57 5.20
C ASP A 102 16.96 -1.14 5.86
N ASP A 103 16.99 -2.38 6.36
CA ASP A 103 15.78 -3.03 6.91
C ASP A 103 15.26 -2.34 8.18
N ARG A 104 16.14 -1.75 8.98
CA ARG A 104 15.78 -1.02 10.20
C ARG A 104 15.16 0.33 9.87
N GLU A 105 15.76 1.06 8.93
CA GLU A 105 15.24 2.31 8.38
C GLU A 105 13.87 2.10 7.72
N LEU A 106 13.70 1.03 6.94
CA LEU A 106 12.44 0.65 6.33
C LEU A 106 11.37 0.33 7.38
N LEU A 107 11.68 -0.53 8.36
CA LEU A 107 10.73 -0.89 9.41
C LEU A 107 10.26 0.34 10.21
N ARG A 108 11.18 1.25 10.56
CA ARG A 108 10.84 2.52 11.22
C ARG A 108 9.93 3.38 10.35
N THR A 109 10.29 3.57 9.09
CA THR A 109 9.53 4.38 8.13
C THR A 109 8.10 3.85 7.98
N LEU A 110 7.96 2.53 7.84
CA LEU A 110 6.66 1.88 7.75
C LEU A 110 5.84 2.08 9.03
N ARG A 111 6.40 1.72 10.19
CA ARG A 111 5.67 1.74 11.46
C ARG A 111 5.29 3.15 11.93
N ASP A 112 6.20 4.11 11.80
CA ASP A 112 6.05 5.42 12.43
C ASP A 112 5.30 6.41 11.55
N ARG A 113 5.29 6.18 10.24
CA ARG A 113 4.66 7.07 9.26
C ARG A 113 3.67 6.33 8.37
N VAL A 114 4.17 5.55 7.42
CA VAL A 114 3.40 5.05 6.27
C VAL A 114 2.18 4.24 6.70
N LEU A 115 2.33 3.28 7.61
CA LEU A 115 1.23 2.41 8.03
C LEU A 115 0.17 3.15 8.85
N ARG A 116 0.45 4.36 9.33
CA ARG A 116 -0.46 5.18 10.14
C ARG A 116 -1.18 6.25 9.34
N GLU A 117 -0.85 6.39 8.06
CA GLU A 117 -1.52 7.33 7.18
C GLU A 117 -2.99 6.90 6.97
N PRO A 118 -3.93 7.86 6.93
CA PRO A 118 -5.33 7.56 6.73
C PRO A 118 -5.59 7.09 5.30
N VAL A 119 -6.21 5.92 5.15
CA VAL A 119 -6.57 5.32 3.86
C VAL A 119 -8.05 4.90 3.86
N ARG A 120 -8.60 4.67 2.67
CA ARG A 120 -9.94 4.08 2.50
C ARG A 120 -9.86 2.57 2.80
N ASP A 121 -10.80 2.05 3.58
CA ASP A 121 -10.92 0.63 3.89
C ASP A 121 -11.54 -0.13 2.70
N ILE A 122 -10.74 -0.34 1.66
CA ILE A 122 -11.14 -1.06 0.45
C ILE A 122 -10.59 -2.48 0.54
N PRO A 123 -11.44 -3.53 0.54
CA PRO A 123 -10.96 -4.89 0.64
C PRO A 123 -10.22 -5.35 -0.62
N PRO A 124 -9.23 -6.26 -0.49
CA PRO A 124 -8.49 -6.80 -1.64
C PRO A 124 -9.40 -7.63 -2.56
N GLY A 125 -8.95 -7.79 -3.81
CA GLY A 125 -9.61 -8.60 -4.84
C GLY A 125 -10.80 -7.90 -5.53
N VAL A 126 -11.01 -6.60 -5.27
CA VAL A 126 -12.11 -5.81 -5.89
C VAL A 126 -11.66 -4.98 -7.09
N GLY A 127 -10.39 -5.15 -7.53
CA GLY A 127 -9.80 -4.42 -8.65
C GLY A 127 -9.18 -3.07 -8.29
N SER A 128 -9.27 -2.64 -7.02
CA SER A 128 -8.52 -1.52 -6.47
C SER A 128 -7.22 -2.02 -5.83
N ARG A 129 -6.11 -1.33 -6.11
CA ARG A 129 -4.78 -1.65 -5.56
C ARG A 129 -4.07 -0.35 -5.19
N GLU A 130 -3.28 -0.40 -4.14
CA GLU A 130 -2.48 0.73 -3.69
C GLU A 130 -0.99 0.48 -3.98
N TRP A 131 -0.31 1.51 -4.47
CA TRP A 131 1.15 1.53 -4.60
C TRP A 131 1.72 2.64 -3.74
N ILE A 132 2.53 2.27 -2.76
CA ILE A 132 3.21 3.20 -1.87
C ILE A 132 4.65 3.34 -2.35
N ASP A 133 4.99 4.51 -2.90
CA ASP A 133 6.35 4.86 -3.28
C ASP A 133 7.08 5.48 -2.08
N LEU A 134 8.15 4.83 -1.60
CA LEU A 134 8.92 5.31 -0.46
C LEU A 134 10.01 6.32 -0.83
N ALA A 135 10.27 6.54 -2.11
CA ALA A 135 11.29 7.47 -2.59
C ALA A 135 10.71 8.62 -3.45
N GLY A 136 9.40 8.58 -3.72
CA GLY A 136 8.66 9.60 -4.47
C GLY A 136 7.98 10.65 -3.58
N GLY A 137 7.01 11.35 -4.16
CA GLY A 137 6.29 12.46 -3.53
C GLY A 137 6.92 13.82 -3.84
N ASP A 138 6.72 14.79 -2.94
CA ASP A 138 7.24 16.15 -3.10
C ASP A 138 8.78 16.20 -3.04
N ASP A 139 9.39 15.34 -2.21
CA ASP A 139 10.84 15.16 -2.18
C ASP A 139 11.24 13.89 -2.93
N ARG A 140 11.75 14.08 -4.15
CA ARG A 140 12.20 13.00 -5.04
C ARG A 140 13.69 12.71 -4.90
N SER A 141 14.39 13.30 -3.93
CA SER A 141 15.85 13.19 -3.82
C SER A 141 16.33 11.75 -3.68
N ALA A 142 15.62 10.93 -2.88
CA ALA A 142 15.93 9.51 -2.73
C ALA A 142 15.73 8.74 -4.04
N PHE A 143 14.66 9.03 -4.79
CA PHE A 143 14.40 8.42 -6.08
C PHE A 143 15.51 8.78 -7.07
N LEU A 144 15.81 10.08 -7.22
CA LEU A 144 16.83 10.57 -8.15
C LEU A 144 18.23 10.03 -7.82
N ALA A 145 18.58 9.87 -6.55
CA ALA A 145 19.88 9.38 -6.12
C ALA A 145 20.05 7.86 -6.33
N VAL A 146 19.01 7.06 -6.07
CA VAL A 146 19.16 5.59 -5.94
C VAL A 146 18.42 4.80 -7.02
N HIS A 147 17.27 5.27 -7.47
CA HIS A 147 16.34 4.50 -8.30
C HIS A 147 16.25 4.98 -9.75
N ALA A 148 16.36 6.29 -9.96
CA ALA A 148 16.22 6.94 -11.26
C ALA A 148 17.29 6.47 -12.26
N ASP A 149 16.86 6.28 -13.50
CA ASP A 149 17.77 6.07 -14.61
C ASP A 149 18.35 7.41 -15.12
N ASP A 150 19.10 7.38 -16.22
CA ASP A 150 19.69 8.59 -16.78
C ASP A 150 18.66 9.51 -17.44
N LEU A 151 17.56 8.96 -17.95
CA LEU A 151 16.47 9.72 -18.57
C LEU A 151 15.69 10.48 -17.50
N ASP A 152 15.27 9.80 -16.43
CA ASP A 152 14.59 10.38 -15.28
C ASP A 152 15.36 11.59 -14.72
N ARG A 153 16.69 11.43 -14.57
CA ARG A 153 17.58 12.48 -14.05
C ARG A 153 17.75 13.64 -15.03
N SER A 154 17.81 13.37 -16.33
CA SER A 154 17.87 14.41 -17.36
C SER A 154 16.59 15.24 -17.36
N THR A 155 15.42 14.59 -17.30
CA THR A 155 14.13 15.29 -17.23
C THR A 155 14.03 16.16 -15.98
N ALA A 156 14.41 15.64 -14.81
CA ALA A 156 14.42 16.43 -13.58
C ALA A 156 15.34 17.67 -13.68
N ALA A 157 16.52 17.53 -14.30
CA ALA A 157 17.42 18.65 -14.53
C ALA A 157 16.83 19.70 -15.48
N ASP A 158 16.17 19.27 -16.56
CA ASP A 158 15.51 20.15 -17.53
C ASP A 158 14.31 20.92 -16.90
N GLU A 159 13.64 20.30 -15.94
CA GLU A 159 12.57 20.90 -15.14
C GLU A 159 13.09 21.83 -14.02
N GLY A 160 14.41 21.90 -13.85
CA GLY A 160 15.07 22.75 -12.85
C GLY A 160 15.07 22.17 -11.43
N GLU A 161 14.77 20.88 -11.26
CA GLU A 161 14.89 20.18 -9.99
C GLU A 161 16.38 20.02 -9.59
N LEU A 162 16.65 19.99 -8.30
CA LEU A 162 17.99 19.65 -7.80
C LEU A 162 18.22 18.15 -7.98
N VAL A 163 19.18 17.79 -8.83
CA VAL A 163 19.55 16.40 -9.07
C VAL A 163 20.73 15.99 -8.18
N PRO A 164 20.53 15.17 -7.15
CA PRO A 164 21.61 14.74 -6.25
C PRO A 164 22.60 13.79 -6.93
N ASP A 165 23.78 13.61 -6.34
CA ASP A 165 24.71 12.57 -6.76
C ASP A 165 24.09 11.18 -6.65
N ARG A 166 24.53 10.25 -7.52
CA ARG A 166 24.08 8.86 -7.45
C ARG A 166 24.60 8.21 -6.17
N LEU A 167 23.71 7.53 -5.46
CA LEU A 167 24.02 6.77 -4.25
C LEU A 167 23.85 5.26 -4.51
N PRO A 168 24.70 4.41 -3.92
CA PRO A 168 24.49 2.98 -3.98
C PRO A 168 23.21 2.60 -3.23
N ARG A 169 22.57 1.53 -3.69
CA ARG A 169 21.47 0.90 -2.98
C ARG A 169 21.96 0.34 -1.64
N ARG A 170 21.19 0.56 -0.57
CA ARG A 170 21.44 -0.02 0.76
C ARG A 170 20.94 -1.46 0.88
N ALA A 171 19.96 -1.82 0.07
CA ALA A 171 19.42 -3.18 -0.05
C ALA A 171 19.18 -3.55 -1.51
N ASN A 172 18.80 -4.80 -1.77
CA ASN A 172 18.37 -5.27 -3.09
C ASN A 172 17.07 -6.07 -2.96
N ARG A 173 16.09 -5.45 -2.27
CA ARG A 173 14.81 -6.06 -1.93
C ARG A 173 13.73 -5.72 -2.96
N ASP A 174 13.86 -4.61 -3.69
CA ASP A 174 12.86 -4.16 -4.69
C ASP A 174 12.63 -5.20 -5.81
N ARG A 175 13.66 -5.99 -6.14
CA ARG A 175 13.57 -7.10 -7.11
C ARG A 175 12.71 -8.27 -6.63
N SER A 176 12.51 -8.40 -5.32
CA SER A 176 11.81 -9.50 -4.67
C SER A 176 10.54 -9.06 -3.94
N LEU A 177 10.18 -7.77 -4.02
CA LEU A 177 8.92 -7.29 -3.48
C LEU A 177 7.75 -8.04 -4.14
N PRO A 178 6.71 -8.38 -3.38
CA PRO A 178 5.48 -8.93 -3.94
C PRO A 178 4.96 -8.05 -5.07
N ARG A 179 4.44 -8.70 -6.11
CA ARG A 179 3.76 -8.05 -7.22
C ARG A 179 2.34 -8.59 -7.28
N PRO A 180 1.37 -7.79 -7.75
CA PRO A 180 0.02 -8.30 -7.96
C PRO A 180 0.08 -9.50 -8.91
N PRO A 181 -0.76 -10.53 -8.70
CA PRO A 181 -0.85 -11.64 -9.62
C PRO A 181 -1.19 -11.11 -11.03
N ALA A 182 -0.63 -11.77 -12.06
CA ALA A 182 -1.00 -11.46 -13.44
C ALA A 182 -2.52 -11.64 -13.59
N GLY A 183 -3.18 -10.58 -14.06
CA GLY A 183 -4.64 -10.55 -14.28
C GLY A 183 -5.08 -11.42 -15.44
#